data_AF-G9P5S0-F1
#
_entry.id   AF-G9P5S0-F1
#
_cell.length_a   1.000
_cell.length_b   1.000
_cell.length_c   1.000
_cell.angle_alpha   90.00
_cell.angle_beta   90.00
_cell.angle_gamma   90.00
#
_symmetry.space_group_name_H-M   'P 1'
#
loop_
_entity.id
_entity.type
_entity.pdbx_description
1 polymer ?
#
loop_
_entity_poly.entity_id
_entity_poly.type
_entity_poly.pdbx_seq_one_letter_code
_entity_poly.pdbx_strand_id
1 'polypeptide(L)'
;MKSFVSTLYITLLTTSVLTVTALDAQTCFEVCSKPAIEEQCPSAAVECTCKNEEFISLLYMCIQRTCQESLNEAEAIHTNMCE
;
A
#
# COMPACT_ATOMS: atom_id res chain seq x y z
N MET A 1 4.85 -50.17 21.73
CA MET A 1 5.10 -49.13 20.71
C MET A 1 5.00 -47.77 21.39
N LYS A 2 6.10 -47.02 21.39
CA LYS A 2 6.19 -45.62 21.83
C LYS A 2 5.61 -44.73 20.72
N SER A 3 4.78 -43.76 21.08
CA SER A 3 4.89 -42.38 20.60
C SER A 3 3.68 -41.57 21.06
N PHE A 4 3.79 -41.02 22.27
CA PHE A 4 3.25 -39.71 22.56
C PHE A 4 4.35 -38.72 22.16
N VAL A 5 4.11 -37.82 21.19
CA VAL A 5 4.63 -36.44 21.07
C VAL A 5 4.20 -35.93 19.69
N SER A 6 3.27 -34.97 19.63
CA SER A 6 3.31 -33.79 18.74
C SER A 6 1.92 -33.17 18.59
N THR A 7 1.36 -32.68 19.70
CA THR A 7 0.27 -31.67 19.66
C THR A 7 0.87 -30.29 19.91
N LEU A 8 1.95 -29.97 19.19
CA LEU A 8 2.78 -28.79 19.46
C LEU A 8 3.19 -28.09 18.17
N TYR A 9 2.23 -27.88 17.27
CA TYR A 9 2.40 -27.07 16.05
C TYR A 9 1.14 -26.29 15.64
N ILE A 10 0.23 -25.98 16.58
CA ILE A 10 -0.94 -25.11 16.30
C ILE A 10 -0.88 -23.82 17.13
N THR A 11 0.34 -23.32 17.39
CA THR A 11 0.56 -22.05 18.10
C THR A 11 1.37 -21.05 17.27
N LEU A 12 1.53 -21.29 15.97
CA LEU A 12 2.25 -20.40 15.05
C LEU A 12 1.37 -19.73 13.99
N LEU A 13 0.05 -19.92 14.06
CA LEU A 13 -0.93 -19.30 13.15
C LEU A 13 -1.73 -18.16 13.79
N THR A 14 -1.32 -17.67 14.96
CA THR A 14 -2.05 -16.62 15.71
C THR A 14 -1.23 -15.36 15.99
N THR A 15 -0.07 -15.17 15.37
CA THR A 15 0.81 -14.00 15.58
C THR A 15 1.02 -13.14 14.33
N SER A 16 0.02 -13.11 13.44
CA SER A 16 -0.15 -12.00 12.51
C SER A 16 -1.49 -11.35 12.77
N VAL A 17 -1.73 -10.96 14.03
CA VAL A 17 -2.58 -9.79 14.26
C VAL A 17 -1.77 -8.64 13.67
N LEU A 18 -1.98 -8.41 12.37
CA LEU A 18 -1.67 -7.13 11.75
C LEU A 18 -2.38 -6.12 12.64
N THR A 19 -1.61 -5.49 13.53
CA THR A 19 -1.95 -4.17 14.01
C THR A 19 -2.11 -3.38 12.73
N VAL A 20 -3.35 -3.22 12.27
CA VAL A 20 -3.72 -2.21 11.29
C VAL A 20 -3.48 -0.90 12.02
N THR A 21 -2.21 -0.51 12.13
CA THR A 21 -1.86 0.87 12.40
C THR A 21 -2.48 1.60 11.23
N ALA A 22 -3.50 2.42 11.50
CA ALA A 22 -3.99 3.41 10.57
C ALA A 22 -2.82 3.92 9.74
N LEU A 23 -2.75 3.54 8.46
CA LEU A 23 -1.61 3.89 7.64
C LEU A 23 -1.76 5.40 7.43
N ASP A 24 -0.87 6.19 8.03
CA ASP A 24 -0.92 7.63 7.86
C ASP A 24 -0.82 7.97 6.36
N ALA A 25 -1.43 9.09 5.97
CA ALA A 25 -1.63 9.43 4.57
C ALA A 25 -0.35 9.39 3.72
N GLN A 26 0.77 9.83 4.30
CA GLN A 26 2.07 9.85 3.64
C GLN A 26 2.56 8.43 3.37
N THR A 27 2.57 7.58 4.41
CA THR A 27 2.99 6.19 4.27
C THR A 27 2.09 5.45 3.27
N CYS A 28 0.79 5.71 3.29
CA CYS A 28 -0.13 5.06 2.36
C CYS A 28 0.09 5.50 0.90
N PHE A 29 0.30 6.80 0.68
CA PHE A 29 0.65 7.32 -0.63
C PHE A 29 1.96 6.71 -1.15
N GLU A 30 3.00 6.59 -0.33
CA GLU A 30 4.29 5.99 -0.73
C GLU A 30 4.15 4.51 -1.10
N VAL A 31 3.39 3.75 -0.32
CA VAL A 31 3.10 2.33 -0.60
C VAL A 31 2.41 2.15 -1.95
N CYS A 32 1.49 3.06 -2.31
CA CYS A 32 0.74 2.98 -3.55
C CYS A 32 1.45 3.59 -4.77
N SER A 33 2.20 4.67 -4.58
CA SER A 33 2.89 5.37 -5.66
C SER A 33 4.13 4.62 -6.13
N LYS A 34 4.89 3.99 -5.24
CA LYS A 34 6.13 3.29 -5.60
C LYS A 34 5.95 2.22 -6.68
N PRO A 35 5.04 1.23 -6.55
CA PRO A 35 4.84 0.23 -7.61
C PRO A 35 4.28 0.87 -8.89
N ALA A 36 3.39 1.86 -8.78
CA ALA A 36 2.85 2.56 -9.95
C ALA A 36 3.93 3.35 -10.71
N ILE A 37 4.89 3.96 -10.00
CA ILE A 37 6.07 4.62 -10.59
C ILE A 37 6.92 3.59 -11.33
N GLU A 38 7.24 2.46 -10.69
CA GLU A 38 8.08 1.42 -11.29
C GLU A 38 7.47 0.86 -12.59
N GLU A 39 6.14 0.75 -12.67
CA GLU A 39 5.44 0.24 -13.85
C GLU A 39 5.20 1.30 -14.94
N GLN A 40 4.77 2.50 -14.56
CA GLN A 40 4.23 3.49 -15.52
C GLN A 40 5.11 4.74 -15.71
N CYS A 41 5.89 5.10 -14.70
CA CYS A 41 6.69 6.32 -14.68
C CYS A 41 8.07 6.08 -14.04
N PRO A 42 8.94 5.23 -14.62
CA PRO A 42 10.15 4.73 -13.96
C PRO A 42 11.21 5.80 -13.66
N SER A 43 11.10 6.98 -14.29
CA SER A 43 11.94 8.14 -13.98
C SER A 43 11.42 8.99 -12.81
N ALA A 44 10.23 8.67 -12.29
CA ALA A 44 9.47 9.48 -11.33
C ALA A 44 9.35 10.96 -11.75
N ALA A 45 9.39 11.24 -13.06
CA ALA A 45 9.27 12.60 -13.56
C ALA A 45 7.87 13.14 -13.23
N VAL A 46 7.83 14.33 -12.62
CA VAL A 46 6.58 15.00 -12.21
C VAL A 46 5.59 15.08 -13.37
N GLU A 47 6.08 15.40 -14.57
CA GLU A 47 5.22 15.43 -15.77
C GLU A 47 4.56 14.08 -16.06
N CYS A 48 5.27 12.96 -15.89
CA CYS A 48 4.70 11.64 -16.08
C CYS A 48 3.68 11.32 -14.98
N THR A 49 4.06 11.49 -13.71
CA THR A 49 3.18 11.17 -12.58
C THR A 49 1.89 12.00 -12.58
N CYS A 50 1.92 13.22 -13.13
CA CYS A 50 0.75 14.10 -13.16
C CYS A 50 -0.10 14.03 -14.42
N LYS A 51 0.41 13.44 -15.53
CA LYS A 51 -0.31 13.38 -16.81
C LYS A 51 -0.56 11.98 -17.35
N ASN A 52 0.14 10.96 -16.83
CA ASN A 52 -0.04 9.59 -17.27
C ASN A 52 -1.30 8.99 -16.61
N GLU A 53 -2.36 8.81 -17.38
CA GLU A 53 -3.65 8.29 -16.89
C GLU A 53 -3.54 6.85 -16.33
N GLU A 54 -2.64 6.01 -16.87
CA GLU A 54 -2.42 4.65 -16.36
C GLU A 54 -1.80 4.68 -14.97
N PHE A 55 -0.80 5.55 -14.76
CA PHE A 55 -0.21 5.80 -13.45
C PHE A 55 -1.26 6.29 -12.45
N ILE A 56 -2.02 7.33 -12.81
CA ILE A 56 -3.03 7.95 -11.94
C ILE A 56 -4.10 6.94 -11.55
N SER A 57 -4.55 6.12 -12.51
CA SER A 57 -5.53 5.06 -12.27
C SER A 57 -5.01 4.00 -11.30
N LEU A 58 -3.78 3.49 -11.51
CA LEU A 58 -3.16 2.51 -10.61
C LEU A 58 -2.97 3.05 -9.20
N LEU A 59 -2.50 4.29 -9.09
CA LEU A 59 -2.31 5.00 -7.83
C LEU A 59 -3.62 5.10 -7.05
N TYR A 60 -4.67 5.67 -7.66
CA TYR A 60 -5.95 5.85 -6.98
C TYR A 60 -6.66 4.54 -6.67
N MET A 61 -6.58 3.53 -7.54
CA MET A 61 -7.09 2.20 -7.23
C MET A 61 -6.40 1.59 -6.00
N CYS A 62 -5.08 1.76 -5.87
CA CYS A 62 -4.36 1.30 -4.68
C CYS A 62 -4.78 2.09 -3.44
N ILE A 63 -4.85 3.42 -3.52
CA ILE A 63 -5.22 4.29 -2.40
C ILE A 63 -6.61 3.95 -1.88
N GLN A 64 -7.60 3.81 -2.76
CA GLN A 64 -8.97 3.47 -2.38
C GLN A 64 -9.10 2.11 -1.69
N ARG A 65 -8.23 1.15 -2.03
CA ARG A 65 -8.23 -0.19 -1.43
C ARG A 65 -7.45 -0.27 -0.12
N THR A 66 -6.43 0.57 0.04
CA THR A 66 -5.42 0.43 1.10
C THR A 66 -5.55 1.51 2.18
N CYS A 67 -5.81 2.75 1.79
CA CYS A 67 -5.71 3.93 2.65
C CYS A 67 -7.00 4.27 3.39
N GLN A 68 -7.91 3.33 3.67
CA GLN A 68 -9.28 3.57 4.15
C GLN A 68 -9.47 4.82 5.05
N GLU A 69 -8.69 4.94 6.13
CA GLU A 69 -8.79 6.04 7.12
C GLU A 69 -8.07 7.33 6.70
N SER A 70 -7.20 7.28 5.69
CA SER A 70 -6.37 8.37 5.19
C SER A 70 -6.57 8.62 3.68
N LEU A 71 -7.69 8.16 3.11
CA LEU A 71 -7.94 8.16 1.67
C LEU A 71 -7.86 9.58 1.11
N ASN A 72 -8.61 10.51 1.69
CA ASN A 72 -8.68 11.88 1.17
C ASN A 72 -7.33 12.59 1.28
N GLU A 73 -6.63 12.38 2.39
CA GLU A 73 -5.31 12.96 2.62
C GLU A 73 -4.27 12.36 1.68
N ALA A 74 -4.32 11.05 1.41
CA ALA A 74 -3.44 10.38 0.45
C ALA A 74 -3.70 10.83 -1.00
N GLU A 75 -4.97 11.00 -1.39
CA GLU A 75 -5.32 11.56 -2.71
C GLU A 75 -4.87 13.02 -2.83
N ALA A 76 -5.00 13.81 -1.76
CA ALA A 76 -4.56 15.20 -1.72
C ALA A 76 -3.03 15.35 -1.88
N ILE A 77 -2.22 14.39 -1.41
CA ILE A 77 -0.77 14.40 -1.65
C ILE A 77 -0.48 14.38 -3.16
N HIS A 78 -1.17 13.54 -3.93
CA HIS A 78 -1.02 13.50 -5.37
C HIS A 78 -1.43 14.84 -6.01
N THR A 79 -2.60 15.35 -5.65
CA THR A 79 -3.13 16.60 -6.19
C THR A 79 -2.15 17.76 -5.93
N ASN A 80 -1.67 17.92 -4.69
CA ASN A 80 -0.73 18.97 -4.32
C ASN A 80 0.63 18.87 -5.03
N MET A 81 1.07 17.65 -5.39
CA MET A 81 2.30 17.44 -6.16
C MET A 81 2.15 17.90 -7.62
N CYS A 82 0.92 17.94 -8.12
CA CYS A 82 0.58 18.20 -9.51
C CYS A 82 -0.04 19.60 -9.76
N GLU A 83 -0.21 20.40 -8.71
CA GLU A 83 -0.53 21.84 -8.76
C GLU A 83 0.72 22.70 -9.01
#